data_AF-A0A7J2IQ20-F1
#
_entry.id   AF-A0A7J2IQ20-F1
#
_cell.length_a   1.000
_cell.length_b   1.000
_cell.length_c   1.000
_cell.angle_alpha   90.00
_cell.angle_beta   90.00
_cell.angle_gamma   90.00
#
_symmetry.space_group_name_H-M   'P 1'
#
loop_
_entity.id
_entity.type
_entity.pdbx_description
1 polymer ?
#
loop_
_entity_poly.entity_id
_entity_poly.type
_entity_poly.pdbx_seq_one_letter_code
_entity_poly.pdbx_strand_id
1 'polypeptide(L)'
;MINVYLPNDSLQGTEIPFYILWNQSETFDLIKVEYPTEMEVKEIYNVSEGNFRLENNILYVDKVDVNGYLGIKFISKLTNPTIEKNLHIEICREGEVIYRENKSIKLFRPNIKLCNPPHRISVDVQGNQINISDKIKIINTGLGTAILRLECLNDSDIKIYDPMSIEEFRKNFWNDVERKIRKLNEKFPEYSQLLTEFVEIGKNPPLFKKGDLERIKRLFSELIKALDENEEFLKDFANMILVSYLKNISIVTQLETFLIYLKSVYENKIILIDAVNVMKISTTPMKLKAKLYITDFAYNEYKPIELDNITITSNKEIELPVYLLFDFTITDRGGGNGS
;
A
#
# COMPACT_ATOMS: atom_id res chain seq x y z
N MET A 1 -22.97 -29.03 12.55
CA MET A 1 -22.61 -28.47 11.23
C MET A 1 -21.28 -27.76 11.38
N ILE A 2 -20.31 -28.09 10.52
CA ILE A 2 -18.98 -27.47 10.51
C ILE A 2 -18.98 -26.39 9.43
N ASN A 3 -18.45 -25.21 9.75
CA ASN A 3 -18.33 -24.08 8.83
C ASN A 3 -16.89 -23.58 8.84
N VAL A 4 -16.29 -23.50 7.65
CA VAL A 4 -14.94 -22.97 7.45
C VAL A 4 -15.03 -21.66 6.68
N TYR A 5 -14.34 -20.66 7.18
CA TYR A 5 -14.16 -19.38 6.52
C TYR A 5 -12.71 -19.16 6.08
N LEU A 6 -12.57 -18.73 4.84
CA LEU A 6 -11.35 -18.20 4.23
C LEU A 6 -11.80 -17.12 3.23
N PRO A 7 -11.17 -15.93 3.19
CA PRO A 7 -11.45 -14.96 2.13
C PRO A 7 -11.04 -15.51 0.76
N ASN A 8 -11.83 -15.21 -0.26
CA ASN A 8 -11.56 -15.66 -1.63
C ASN A 8 -10.31 -14.99 -2.24
N ASP A 9 -9.99 -13.78 -1.81
CA ASP A 9 -8.90 -12.98 -2.34
C ASP A 9 -8.15 -12.30 -1.18
N SER A 10 -6.82 -12.20 -1.29
CA SER A 10 -6.00 -11.41 -0.35
C SER A 10 -4.79 -10.77 -1.05
N LEU A 11 -4.46 -9.56 -0.61
CA LEU A 11 -3.20 -8.93 -0.96
C LEU A 11 -2.04 -9.75 -0.36
N GLN A 12 -0.96 -9.95 -1.12
CA GLN A 12 0.23 -10.63 -0.61
C GLN A 12 0.88 -9.79 0.51
N GLY A 13 1.47 -10.44 1.51
CA GLY A 13 2.10 -9.76 2.64
C GLY A 13 1.14 -9.23 3.71
N THR A 14 -0.18 -9.42 3.55
CA THR A 14 -1.18 -9.11 4.60
C THR A 14 -1.53 -10.32 5.44
N GLU A 15 -2.09 -10.04 6.62
CA GLU A 15 -2.72 -11.07 7.46
C GLU A 15 -3.99 -11.57 6.77
N ILE A 16 -4.19 -12.89 6.80
CA ILE A 16 -5.31 -13.59 6.19
C ILE A 16 -6.07 -14.29 7.32
N PRO A 17 -7.29 -13.84 7.67
CA PRO A 17 -8.09 -14.49 8.68
C PRO A 17 -8.65 -15.81 8.16
N PHE A 18 -8.58 -16.84 8.99
CA PHE A 18 -9.20 -18.14 8.77
C PHE A 18 -9.84 -18.62 10.07
N TYR A 19 -11.02 -19.23 9.97
CA TYR A 19 -11.62 -19.87 11.14
C TYR A 19 -12.44 -21.10 10.77
N ILE A 20 -12.59 -21.98 11.76
CA ILE A 20 -13.48 -23.13 11.73
C ILE A 20 -14.44 -23.00 12.91
N LEU A 21 -15.73 -23.16 12.65
CA LEU A 21 -16.81 -23.18 13.64
C LEU A 21 -17.52 -24.52 13.60
N TRP A 22 -17.90 -25.02 14.77
CA TRP A 22 -18.74 -26.21 14.90
C TRP A 22 -19.66 -26.10 16.11
N ASN A 23 -20.63 -27.02 16.19
CA ASN A 23 -21.53 -27.06 17.33
C ASN A 23 -20.77 -27.55 18.57
N GLN A 24 -20.94 -26.88 19.71
CA GLN A 24 -20.28 -27.21 20.97
C GLN A 24 -20.62 -28.61 21.52
N SER A 25 -21.69 -29.25 21.03
CA SER A 25 -22.00 -30.64 21.34
C SER A 25 -21.12 -31.65 20.58
N GLU A 26 -20.42 -31.23 19.53
CA GLU A 26 -19.55 -32.07 18.71
C GLU A 26 -18.14 -32.14 19.34
N THR A 27 -17.51 -33.30 19.24
CA THR A 27 -16.12 -33.53 19.63
C THR A 27 -15.26 -33.91 18.43
N PHE A 28 -13.95 -33.75 18.54
CA PHE A 28 -12.97 -34.17 17.53
C PHE A 28 -11.69 -34.59 18.25
N ASP A 29 -10.90 -35.42 17.57
CA ASP A 29 -9.58 -35.83 18.06
C ASP A 29 -8.46 -35.03 17.39
N LEU A 30 -8.73 -34.53 16.18
CA LEU A 30 -7.73 -33.84 15.38
C LEU A 30 -8.37 -32.94 14.34
N ILE A 31 -7.87 -31.72 14.25
CA ILE A 31 -8.09 -30.83 13.09
C ILE A 31 -6.75 -30.73 12.34
N LYS A 32 -6.79 -31.01 11.03
CA LYS A 32 -5.65 -30.80 10.13
C LYS A 32 -5.98 -29.68 9.16
N VAL A 33 -5.06 -28.73 9.05
CA VAL A 33 -5.12 -27.66 8.05
C VAL A 33 -3.82 -27.68 7.27
N GLU A 34 -3.87 -28.22 6.05
CA GLU A 34 -2.78 -28.14 5.10
C GLU A 34 -2.92 -26.84 4.29
N TYR A 35 -1.86 -26.05 4.26
CA TYR A 35 -1.83 -24.73 3.63
C TYR A 35 -0.68 -24.64 2.62
N PRO A 36 -0.78 -23.76 1.60
CA PRO A 36 0.24 -23.68 0.56
C PRO A 36 1.58 -23.14 1.10
N THR A 37 2.69 -23.47 0.43
CA THR A 37 4.05 -23.00 0.77
C THR A 37 4.23 -21.48 0.75
N GLU A 38 3.35 -20.79 0.04
CA GLU A 38 3.27 -19.34 -0.06
C GLU A 38 2.57 -18.69 1.15
N MET A 39 2.07 -19.48 2.09
CA MET A 39 1.45 -19.02 3.33
C MET A 39 2.20 -19.56 4.54
N GLU A 40 2.16 -18.80 5.63
CA GLU A 40 2.70 -19.18 6.93
C GLU A 40 1.66 -18.93 8.01
N VAL A 41 1.60 -19.79 9.03
CA VAL A 41 0.79 -19.55 10.22
C VAL A 41 1.49 -18.49 11.05
N LYS A 42 0.84 -17.34 11.20
CA LYS A 42 1.33 -16.23 12.03
C LYS A 42 0.86 -16.36 13.47
N GLU A 43 -0.40 -16.75 13.66
CA GLU A 43 -1.02 -16.85 14.97
C GLU A 43 -2.12 -17.91 14.96
N ILE A 44 -2.28 -18.61 16.07
CA ILE A 44 -3.34 -19.60 16.29
C ILE A 44 -4.08 -19.14 17.54
N TYR A 45 -5.41 -19.04 17.44
CA TYR A 45 -6.28 -18.64 18.53
C TYR A 45 -7.02 -19.84 19.08
N ASN A 46 -7.31 -19.79 20.39
CA ASN A 46 -8.06 -20.81 21.12
C ASN A 46 -7.35 -22.18 21.20
N VAL A 47 -6.01 -22.16 21.21
CA VAL A 47 -5.18 -23.36 21.35
C VAL A 47 -3.98 -23.04 22.24
N SER A 48 -3.88 -23.70 23.39
CA SER A 48 -2.69 -23.63 24.26
C SER A 48 -1.46 -24.33 23.64
N GLU A 49 -0.26 -23.89 24.03
CA GLU A 49 1.00 -24.56 23.68
C GLU A 49 0.97 -26.06 24.02
N GLY A 50 1.52 -26.89 23.12
CA GLY A 50 1.50 -28.35 23.25
C GLY A 50 0.26 -29.04 22.70
N ASN A 51 -0.82 -28.30 22.40
CA ASN A 51 -2.03 -28.85 21.75
C ASN A 51 -2.04 -28.69 20.22
N PHE A 52 -0.92 -28.23 19.64
CA PHE A 52 -0.73 -28.15 18.20
C PHE A 52 0.72 -28.44 17.81
N ARG A 53 0.89 -28.80 16.53
CA ARG A 53 2.20 -28.92 15.89
C ARG A 53 2.12 -28.48 14.43
N LEU A 54 3.22 -27.95 13.92
CA LEU A 54 3.38 -27.50 12.54
C LEU A 54 4.43 -28.36 11.86
N GLU A 55 4.04 -29.09 10.81
CA GLU A 55 4.94 -29.97 10.06
C GLU A 55 4.63 -29.88 8.56
N ASN A 56 5.64 -29.60 7.73
CA ASN A 56 5.50 -29.60 6.26
C ASN A 56 4.28 -28.82 5.71
N ASN A 57 4.06 -27.61 6.22
CA ASN A 57 2.89 -26.77 5.88
C ASN A 57 1.53 -27.38 6.25
N ILE A 58 1.51 -28.25 7.27
CA ILE A 58 0.30 -28.78 7.88
C ILE A 58 0.28 -28.36 9.34
N LEU A 59 -0.81 -27.71 9.73
CA LEU A 59 -1.15 -27.48 11.13
C LEU A 59 -2.01 -28.63 11.64
N TYR A 60 -1.55 -29.28 12.69
CA TYR A 60 -2.30 -30.27 13.45
C TYR A 60 -2.72 -29.65 14.78
N VAL A 61 -4.02 -29.69 15.10
CA VAL A 61 -4.58 -29.24 16.38
C VAL A 61 -5.26 -30.43 17.03
N ASP A 62 -4.68 -30.93 18.11
CA ASP A 62 -5.20 -32.09 18.85
C ASP A 62 -6.28 -31.66 19.86
N LYS A 63 -6.23 -30.40 20.35
CA LYS A 63 -7.19 -29.87 21.32
C LYS A 63 -7.32 -28.36 21.24
N VAL A 64 -8.53 -27.84 21.45
CA VAL A 64 -8.81 -26.41 21.63
C VAL A 64 -9.13 -26.08 23.09
N ASP A 65 -8.94 -24.82 23.49
CA ASP A 65 -9.21 -24.37 24.86
C ASP A 65 -10.72 -24.24 25.12
N VAL A 66 -11.46 -23.69 24.15
CA VAL A 66 -12.93 -23.54 24.17
C VAL A 66 -13.54 -24.31 22.99
N ASN A 67 -14.44 -25.26 23.26
CA ASN A 67 -15.05 -26.04 22.19
C ASN A 67 -15.92 -25.17 21.26
N GLY A 68 -15.95 -25.50 19.97
CA GLY A 68 -16.79 -24.86 18.95
C GLY A 68 -16.07 -23.87 18.02
N TYR A 69 -14.79 -23.57 18.24
CA TYR A 69 -14.05 -22.57 17.47
C TYR A 69 -12.55 -22.88 17.35
N LEU A 70 -11.98 -22.63 16.17
CA LEU A 70 -10.54 -22.53 15.94
C LEU A 70 -10.28 -21.32 15.05
N GLY A 71 -9.41 -20.41 15.50
CA GLY A 71 -8.98 -19.26 14.71
C GLY A 71 -7.54 -19.43 14.26
N ILE A 72 -7.24 -19.10 13.02
CA ILE A 72 -5.88 -19.07 12.48
C ILE A 72 -5.69 -17.76 11.72
N LYS A 73 -4.57 -17.13 11.95
CA LYS A 73 -4.12 -15.98 11.16
C LYS A 73 -2.94 -16.43 10.32
N PHE A 74 -3.13 -16.45 9.01
CA PHE A 74 -2.04 -16.69 8.08
C PHE A 74 -1.39 -15.37 7.66
N ILE A 75 -0.17 -15.44 7.14
CA ILE A 75 0.46 -14.36 6.37
C ILE A 75 0.98 -14.96 5.06
N SER A 76 0.80 -14.23 3.97
CA SER A 76 1.25 -14.66 2.64
C SER A 76 2.63 -14.09 2.30
N LYS A 77 3.44 -14.87 1.58
CA LYS A 77 4.73 -14.47 1.04
C LYS A 77 4.55 -13.68 -0.26
N LEU A 78 5.54 -12.84 -0.55
CA LEU A 78 5.66 -12.18 -1.85
C LEU A 78 6.18 -13.16 -2.90
N THR A 79 5.33 -13.53 -3.85
CA THR A 79 5.67 -14.46 -4.95
C THR A 79 5.29 -13.87 -6.31
N ASN A 80 4.76 -14.67 -7.22
CA ASN A 80 4.22 -14.21 -8.50
C ASN A 80 3.08 -13.18 -8.28
N PRO A 81 2.85 -12.26 -9.22
CA PRO A 81 1.84 -11.20 -9.08
C PRO A 81 0.44 -11.68 -8.73
N THR A 82 0.05 -12.86 -9.20
CA THR A 82 -1.24 -13.48 -8.89
C THR A 82 -1.07 -14.99 -8.90
N ILE A 83 -1.54 -15.63 -7.84
CA ILE A 83 -1.58 -17.09 -7.70
C ILE A 83 -2.91 -17.49 -7.05
N GLU A 84 -3.44 -18.64 -7.45
CA GLU A 84 -4.57 -19.29 -6.77
C GLU A 84 -4.06 -20.54 -6.07
N LYS A 85 -4.44 -20.71 -4.80
CA LYS A 85 -3.98 -21.81 -3.94
C LYS A 85 -5.14 -22.35 -3.12
N ASN A 86 -5.02 -23.63 -2.75
CA ASN A 86 -6.02 -24.29 -1.93
C ASN A 86 -5.48 -24.57 -0.53
N LEU A 87 -6.36 -24.44 0.46
CA LEU A 87 -6.19 -24.98 1.80
C LEU A 87 -7.05 -26.24 1.90
N HIS A 88 -6.48 -27.30 2.46
CA HIS A 88 -7.18 -28.55 2.72
C HIS A 88 -7.44 -28.69 4.21
N ILE A 89 -8.72 -28.90 4.56
CA ILE A 89 -9.17 -29.03 5.94
C ILE A 89 -9.69 -30.44 6.14
N GLU A 90 -9.18 -31.13 7.16
CA GLU A 90 -9.73 -32.39 7.63
C GLU A 90 -10.03 -32.30 9.13
N ILE A 91 -11.16 -32.83 9.55
CA ILE A 91 -11.50 -33.01 10.97
C ILE A 91 -11.75 -34.48 11.20
N CYS A 92 -11.06 -35.04 12.19
CA CYS A 92 -11.13 -36.45 12.54
C CYS A 92 -11.80 -36.68 13.90
N ARG A 93 -12.54 -37.79 14.01
CA ARG A 93 -13.10 -38.33 15.25
C ARG A 93 -12.94 -39.85 15.23
N GLU A 94 -12.48 -40.41 16.34
CA GLU A 94 -12.15 -41.82 16.53
C GLU A 94 -11.19 -42.35 15.44
N GLY A 95 -10.26 -41.49 15.00
CA GLY A 95 -9.32 -41.79 13.91
C GLY A 95 -9.91 -41.74 12.49
N GLU A 96 -11.22 -41.51 12.33
CA GLU A 96 -11.88 -41.39 11.03
C GLU A 96 -12.08 -39.92 10.62
N VAL A 97 -11.97 -39.62 9.32
CA VAL A 97 -12.24 -38.27 8.78
C VAL A 97 -13.75 -38.06 8.71
N ILE A 98 -14.29 -37.19 9.57
CA ILE A 98 -15.73 -36.86 9.63
C ILE A 98 -16.08 -35.62 8.80
N TYR A 99 -15.09 -34.84 8.41
CA TYR A 99 -15.27 -33.65 7.59
C TYR A 99 -14.04 -33.38 6.74
N ARG A 100 -14.28 -32.97 5.49
CA ARG A 100 -13.25 -32.58 4.55
C ARG A 100 -13.75 -31.42 3.69
N GLU A 101 -12.96 -30.36 3.60
CA GLU A 101 -13.24 -29.23 2.70
C GLU A 101 -11.96 -28.70 2.05
N ASN A 102 -12.09 -28.21 0.82
CA ASN A 102 -11.05 -27.43 0.16
C ASN A 102 -11.53 -25.98 0.04
N LYS A 103 -10.71 -25.04 0.49
CA LYS A 103 -10.95 -23.60 0.29
C LYS A 103 -9.89 -23.04 -0.64
N SER A 104 -10.32 -22.31 -1.67
CA SER A 104 -9.41 -21.60 -2.56
C SER A 104 -9.22 -20.17 -2.08
N ILE A 105 -8.01 -19.65 -2.24
CA ILE A 105 -7.66 -18.25 -2.05
C ILE A 105 -6.78 -17.78 -3.20
N LYS A 106 -7.11 -16.60 -3.72
CA LYS A 106 -6.31 -15.87 -4.68
C LYS A 106 -5.42 -14.87 -3.95
N LEU A 107 -4.11 -15.11 -4.01
CA LEU A 107 -3.12 -14.18 -3.49
C LEU A 107 -2.65 -13.30 -4.64
N PHE A 108 -2.74 -11.98 -4.46
CA PHE A 108 -2.40 -11.03 -5.52
C PHE A 108 -1.56 -9.86 -5.00
N ARG A 109 -0.86 -9.18 -5.91
CA ARG A 109 -0.09 -7.95 -5.64
C ARG A 109 -0.01 -7.09 -6.90
N PRO A 110 0.35 -5.80 -6.81
CA PRO A 110 0.69 -5.03 -8.00
C PRO A 110 1.91 -5.61 -8.74
N ASN A 111 1.98 -5.33 -10.04
CA ASN A 111 3.14 -5.65 -10.86
C ASN A 111 3.38 -4.56 -11.91
N ILE A 112 4.25 -3.62 -11.56
CA ILE A 112 4.52 -2.43 -12.37
C ILE A 112 5.58 -2.73 -13.42
N LYS A 113 5.30 -2.32 -14.67
CA LYS A 113 6.22 -2.42 -15.80
C LYS A 113 6.30 -1.09 -16.54
N LEU A 114 7.49 -0.79 -17.09
CA LEU A 114 7.67 0.26 -18.08
C LEU A 114 7.45 -0.30 -19.49
N CYS A 115 6.72 0.43 -20.32
CA CYS A 115 6.53 0.08 -21.72
C CYS A 115 7.34 1.02 -22.60
N ASN A 116 8.44 0.56 -23.20
CA ASN A 116 9.28 1.36 -24.11
C ASN A 116 9.70 2.71 -23.48
N PRO A 117 10.55 2.71 -22.44
CA PRO A 117 10.96 3.94 -21.78
C PRO A 117 11.59 4.91 -22.80
N PRO A 118 11.15 6.18 -22.82
CA PRO A 118 11.64 7.16 -23.79
C PRO A 118 13.08 7.57 -23.47
N HIS A 119 13.89 7.85 -24.49
CA HIS A 119 15.19 8.50 -24.30
C HIS A 119 15.11 10.03 -24.35
N ARG A 120 14.03 10.56 -24.94
CA ARG A 120 13.81 11.99 -25.09
C ARG A 120 12.33 12.30 -24.86
N ILE A 121 12.06 13.36 -24.11
CA ILE A 121 10.72 13.90 -23.87
C ILE A 121 10.75 15.36 -24.30
N SER A 122 9.85 15.75 -25.19
CA SER A 122 9.69 17.13 -25.64
C SER A 122 8.46 17.74 -24.99
N VAL A 123 8.60 18.94 -24.44
CA VAL A 123 7.51 19.70 -23.83
C VAL A 123 7.24 20.95 -24.67
N ASP A 124 6.03 21.06 -25.19
CA ASP A 124 5.59 22.19 -26.00
C ASP A 124 4.46 22.94 -25.29
N VAL A 125 4.73 24.20 -24.96
CA VAL A 125 3.83 25.07 -24.21
C VAL A 125 3.21 26.07 -25.17
N GLN A 126 1.88 26.02 -25.31
CA GLN A 126 1.10 26.93 -26.16
C GLN A 126 0.00 27.59 -25.31
N GLY A 127 0.23 28.83 -24.87
CA GLY A 127 -0.66 29.52 -23.95
C GLY A 127 -0.74 28.78 -22.61
N ASN A 128 -1.93 28.27 -22.26
CA ASN A 128 -2.17 27.48 -21.04
C ASN A 128 -2.13 25.95 -21.29
N GLN A 129 -1.91 25.52 -22.54
CA GLN A 129 -1.83 24.10 -22.87
C GLN A 129 -0.37 23.64 -22.84
N ILE A 130 -0.16 22.48 -22.21
CA ILE A 130 1.14 21.80 -22.14
C ILE A 130 0.99 20.46 -22.88
N ASN A 131 1.70 20.32 -23.99
CA ASN A 131 1.75 19.08 -24.77
C ASN A 131 3.10 18.39 -24.51
N ILE A 132 3.07 17.09 -24.27
CA ILE A 132 4.27 16.31 -23.95
C ILE A 132 4.34 15.11 -24.89
N SER A 133 5.44 15.00 -25.62
CA SER A 133 5.73 13.85 -26.47
C SER A 133 6.37 12.72 -25.66
N ASP A 134 6.19 11.48 -26.13
CA ASP A 134 6.99 10.33 -25.67
C ASP A 134 6.99 10.14 -24.15
N LYS A 135 5.83 10.25 -23.50
CA LYS A 135 5.67 10.07 -22.06
C LYS A 135 6.21 8.72 -21.57
N ILE A 136 6.59 8.66 -20.31
CA ILE A 136 6.98 7.43 -19.63
C ILE A 136 5.72 6.58 -19.41
N LYS A 137 5.64 5.48 -20.16
CA LYS A 137 4.49 4.59 -20.14
C LYS A 137 4.60 3.58 -19.01
N ILE A 138 3.66 3.62 -18.07
CA ILE A 138 3.63 2.73 -16.91
C ILE A 138 2.34 1.93 -16.93
N ILE A 139 2.47 0.63 -16.70
CA ILE A 139 1.33 -0.27 -16.57
C ILE A 139 1.43 -1.11 -15.30
N ASN A 140 0.29 -1.34 -14.65
CA ASN A 140 0.15 -2.35 -13.62
C ASN A 140 -0.48 -3.60 -14.24
N THR A 141 0.32 -4.66 -14.33
CA THR A 141 -0.13 -5.98 -14.84
C THR A 141 -0.59 -6.92 -13.73
N GLY A 142 -0.60 -6.45 -12.47
CA GLY A 142 -1.10 -7.18 -11.31
C GLY A 142 -2.48 -6.70 -10.87
N LEU A 143 -3.09 -7.41 -9.91
CA LEU A 143 -4.44 -7.08 -9.42
C LEU A 143 -4.45 -6.11 -8.23
N GLY A 144 -3.31 -5.95 -7.54
CA GLY A 144 -3.19 -5.04 -6.40
C GLY A 144 -2.91 -3.60 -6.83
N THR A 145 -3.15 -2.64 -5.95
CA THR A 145 -2.85 -1.22 -6.21
C THR A 145 -1.40 -0.90 -5.89
N ALA A 146 -0.69 -0.34 -6.86
CA ALA A 146 0.67 0.16 -6.67
C ALA A 146 0.65 1.62 -6.21
N ILE A 147 1.48 1.94 -5.24
CA ILE A 147 1.76 3.29 -4.77
C ILE A 147 3.18 3.62 -5.19
N LEU A 148 3.34 4.68 -5.97
CA LEU A 148 4.57 5.10 -6.62
C LEU A 148 5.07 6.41 -6.02
N ARG A 149 6.39 6.55 -5.98
CA ARG A 149 7.07 7.82 -5.69
C ARG A 149 8.28 7.98 -6.61
N LEU A 150 8.43 9.14 -7.24
CA LEU A 150 9.59 9.47 -8.05
C LEU A 150 10.66 10.17 -7.20
N GLU A 151 11.90 9.69 -7.28
CA GLU A 151 13.05 10.34 -6.64
C GLU A 151 14.11 10.64 -7.71
N CYS A 152 14.47 11.92 -7.88
CA CYS A 152 15.61 12.30 -8.72
C CYS A 152 16.93 11.92 -8.03
N LEU A 153 17.84 11.35 -8.80
CA LEU A 153 19.20 11.06 -8.35
C LEU A 153 20.03 12.35 -8.28
N ASN A 154 21.06 12.36 -7.44
CA ASN A 154 21.91 13.54 -7.20
C ASN A 154 22.62 14.05 -8.46
N ASP A 155 22.88 13.16 -9.43
CA ASP A 155 23.52 13.45 -10.70
C ASP A 155 22.52 13.76 -11.84
N SER A 156 21.24 13.97 -11.50
CA SER A 156 20.20 14.47 -12.39
C SER A 156 20.30 16.00 -12.50
N ASP A 157 20.13 16.54 -13.71
CA ASP A 157 20.02 17.99 -13.93
C ASP A 157 18.67 18.52 -13.38
N ILE A 158 17.66 17.64 -13.36
CA ILE A 158 16.30 17.93 -12.92
C ILE A 158 16.13 17.52 -11.46
N LYS A 159 15.40 18.36 -10.71
CA LYS A 159 14.99 18.12 -9.33
C LYS A 159 13.48 18.32 -9.20
N ILE A 160 12.88 17.62 -8.23
CA ILE A 160 11.45 17.67 -7.92
C ILE A 160 11.23 18.56 -6.69
N TYR A 161 10.23 19.43 -6.76
CA TYR A 161 9.86 20.36 -5.71
C TYR A 161 8.34 20.37 -5.53
N ASP A 162 7.87 20.82 -4.38
CA ASP A 162 6.45 21.14 -4.24
C ASP A 162 6.15 22.46 -4.97
N PRO A 163 5.01 22.59 -5.67
CA PRO A 163 4.56 23.89 -6.17
C PRO A 163 4.46 24.87 -5.01
N MET A 164 4.79 26.14 -5.23
CA MET A 164 4.83 27.15 -4.15
C MET A 164 3.57 27.16 -3.26
N SER A 165 2.37 27.04 -3.85
CA SER A 165 1.11 27.00 -3.09
C SER A 165 0.94 25.73 -2.26
N ILE A 166 1.41 24.58 -2.75
CA ILE A 166 1.40 23.31 -2.02
C ILE A 166 2.46 23.30 -0.92
N GLU A 167 3.63 23.88 -1.19
CA GLU A 167 4.67 24.05 -0.19
C GLU A 167 4.17 24.90 0.98
N GLU A 168 3.52 26.04 0.68
CA GLU A 168 2.92 26.92 1.66
C GLU A 168 1.81 26.21 2.44
N PHE A 169 0.89 25.51 1.75
CA PHE A 169 -0.12 24.69 2.41
C PHE A 169 0.48 23.64 3.33
N ARG A 170 1.42 22.83 2.84
CA ARG A 170 2.02 21.71 3.59
C ARG A 170 2.73 22.25 4.83
N LYS A 171 3.50 23.33 4.67
CA LYS A 171 4.19 24.01 5.76
C LYS A 171 3.19 24.53 6.79
N ASN A 172 2.14 25.23 6.36
CA ASN A 172 1.15 25.80 7.26
C ASN A 172 0.31 24.73 7.96
N PHE A 173 -0.08 23.68 7.24
CA PHE A 173 -0.79 22.51 7.74
C PHE A 173 0.01 21.82 8.85
N TRP A 174 1.24 21.38 8.55
CA TRP A 174 2.03 20.63 9.54
C TRP A 174 2.50 21.49 10.71
N ASN A 175 2.73 22.78 10.51
CA ASN A 175 2.98 23.70 11.63
C ASN A 175 1.75 23.86 12.53
N ASP A 176 0.53 23.89 11.96
CA ASP A 176 -0.71 23.94 12.75
C ASP A 176 -0.96 22.62 13.48
N VAL A 177 -0.72 21.47 12.84
CA VAL A 177 -0.79 20.13 13.45
C VAL A 177 0.21 20.01 14.60
N GLU A 178 1.48 20.35 14.38
CA GLU A 178 2.53 20.29 15.41
C GLU A 178 2.18 21.17 16.62
N ARG A 179 1.63 22.37 16.39
CA ARG A 179 1.18 23.25 17.48
C ARG A 179 0.03 22.62 18.26
N LYS A 180 -0.93 22.00 17.58
CA LYS A 180 -2.10 21.38 18.25
C LYS A 180 -1.73 20.08 18.95
N ILE A 181 -0.73 19.33 18.47
CA ILE A 181 -0.22 18.14 19.14
C ILE A 181 0.28 18.46 20.54
N ARG A 182 0.79 19.67 20.80
CA ARG A 182 1.14 20.07 22.18
C ARG A 182 -0.05 19.95 23.14
N LYS A 183 -1.24 20.37 22.70
CA LYS A 183 -2.48 20.24 23.49
C LYS A 183 -2.93 18.79 23.63
N LEU A 184 -2.75 17.97 22.58
CA LEU A 184 -3.04 16.54 22.68
C LEU A 184 -2.07 15.84 23.64
N ASN A 185 -0.77 16.18 23.61
CA ASN A 185 0.23 15.62 24.52
C ASN A 185 -0.04 16.01 25.98
N GLU A 186 -0.56 17.21 26.23
CA GLU A 186 -0.99 17.61 27.58
C GLU A 186 -2.16 16.78 28.09
N LYS A 187 -3.10 16.42 27.20
CA LYS A 187 -4.32 15.67 27.55
C LYS A 187 -4.13 14.15 27.54
N PHE A 188 -3.27 13.64 26.66
CA PHE A 188 -2.98 12.23 26.44
C PHE A 188 -1.46 12.00 26.44
N PRO A 189 -0.79 12.21 27.59
CA PRO A 189 0.67 12.14 27.68
C PRO A 189 1.23 10.77 27.24
N GLU A 190 0.48 9.69 27.44
CA GLU A 190 0.82 8.33 27.03
C GLU A 190 1.06 8.17 25.51
N TYR A 191 0.44 9.02 24.67
CA TYR A 191 0.61 8.99 23.22
C TYR A 191 1.62 10.02 22.68
N SER A 192 2.33 10.74 23.55
CA SER A 192 3.18 11.86 23.14
C SER A 192 4.28 11.49 22.14
N GLN A 193 4.93 10.35 22.35
CA GLN A 193 5.98 9.86 21.46
C GLN A 193 5.40 9.50 20.08
N LEU A 194 4.26 8.81 20.07
CA LEU A 194 3.53 8.41 18.87
C LEU A 194 3.13 9.63 18.02
N LEU A 195 2.59 10.67 18.66
CA LEU A 195 2.21 11.92 17.99
C LEU A 195 3.42 12.69 17.45
N THR A 196 4.53 12.67 18.18
CA THR A 196 5.78 13.32 17.72
C THR A 196 6.31 12.63 16.46
N GLU A 197 6.35 11.29 16.46
CA GLU A 197 6.75 10.52 15.28
C GLU A 197 5.80 10.72 14.09
N PHE A 198 4.49 10.81 14.34
CA PHE A 198 3.50 11.12 13.31
C PHE A 198 3.78 12.46 12.60
N VAL A 199 4.12 13.51 13.33
CA VAL A 199 4.48 14.82 12.74
C VAL A 199 5.78 14.74 11.96
N GLU A 200 6.77 14.04 12.48
CA GLU A 200 8.07 13.91 11.83
C GLU A 200 7.94 13.25 10.45
N ILE A 201 7.23 12.11 10.39
CA ILE A 201 6.93 11.41 9.13
C ILE A 201 6.06 12.27 8.21
N GLY A 202 5.10 13.01 8.76
CA GLY A 202 4.25 13.91 7.98
C GLY A 202 5.01 15.06 7.32
N LYS A 203 5.93 15.70 8.07
CA LYS A 203 6.78 16.80 7.58
C LYS A 203 7.85 16.33 6.62
N ASN A 204 8.42 15.16 6.87
CA ASN A 204 9.49 14.57 6.08
C ASN A 204 9.11 13.14 5.67
N PRO A 205 8.23 12.97 4.66
CA PRO A 205 7.79 11.64 4.24
C PRO A 205 8.99 10.79 3.81
N PRO A 206 9.24 9.64 4.45
CA PRO A 206 10.41 8.83 4.17
C PRO A 206 10.27 8.11 2.82
N LEU A 207 11.37 7.57 2.30
CA LEU A 207 11.35 6.84 1.04
C LEU A 207 10.75 5.45 1.29
N PHE A 208 10.18 4.77 0.29
CA PHE A 208 9.62 3.42 0.48
C PHE A 208 10.72 2.33 0.54
N LYS A 209 11.76 2.56 1.32
CA LYS A 209 12.85 1.61 1.62
C LYS A 209 12.44 0.74 2.82
N LYS A 210 13.02 -0.45 2.96
CA LYS A 210 12.66 -1.40 4.03
C LYS A 210 12.53 -0.78 5.43
N GLY A 211 13.56 -0.09 5.92
CA GLY A 211 13.54 0.49 7.27
C GLY A 211 12.51 1.61 7.44
N ASP A 212 12.24 2.36 6.37
CA ASP A 212 11.23 3.41 6.34
C ASP A 212 9.81 2.82 6.33
N LEU A 213 9.59 1.74 5.57
CA LEU A 213 8.30 1.01 5.52
C LEU A 213 7.98 0.35 6.85
N GLU A 214 8.96 -0.29 7.50
CA GLU A 214 8.80 -0.86 8.85
C GLU A 214 8.43 0.23 9.87
N ARG A 215 9.08 1.39 9.78
CA ARG A 215 8.78 2.56 10.63
C ARG A 215 7.36 3.08 10.41
N ILE A 216 6.94 3.27 9.16
CA ILE A 216 5.57 3.68 8.80
C ILE A 216 4.55 2.66 9.33
N LYS A 217 4.78 1.37 9.06
CA LYS A 217 3.88 0.29 9.46
C LYS A 217 3.70 0.22 10.97
N ARG A 218 4.79 0.35 11.73
CA ARG A 218 4.74 0.42 13.20
C ARG A 218 3.92 1.62 13.66
N LEU A 219 4.27 2.83 13.18
CA LEU A 219 3.57 4.07 13.55
C LEU A 219 2.06 3.95 13.34
N PHE A 220 1.62 3.54 12.14
CA PHE A 220 0.19 3.44 11.85
C PHE A 220 -0.50 2.33 12.64
N SER A 221 0.17 1.20 12.88
CA SER A 221 -0.39 0.13 13.72
C SER A 221 -0.60 0.59 15.17
N GLU A 222 0.37 1.31 15.73
CA GLU A 222 0.27 1.85 17.09
C GLU A 222 -0.76 2.97 17.17
N LEU A 223 -0.86 3.82 16.13
CA LEU A 223 -1.87 4.87 16.04
C LEU A 223 -3.28 4.29 15.93
N ILE A 224 -3.52 3.31 15.07
CA ILE A 224 -4.83 2.64 14.98
C ILE A 224 -5.22 2.05 16.33
N LYS A 225 -4.30 1.34 16.98
CA LYS A 225 -4.54 0.78 18.31
C LYS A 225 -4.92 1.86 19.34
N ALA A 226 -4.17 2.97 19.40
CA ALA A 226 -4.47 4.07 20.32
C ALA A 226 -5.84 4.73 20.03
N LEU A 227 -6.19 4.87 18.75
CA LEU A 227 -7.48 5.43 18.34
C LEU A 227 -8.65 4.50 18.65
N ASP A 228 -8.47 3.18 18.52
CA ASP A 228 -9.50 2.17 18.84
C ASP A 228 -9.70 2.01 20.35
N GLU A 229 -8.62 2.11 21.14
CA GLU A 229 -8.67 1.97 22.60
C GLU A 229 -9.22 3.22 23.31
N ASN A 230 -9.15 4.39 22.68
CA ASN A 230 -9.54 5.66 23.30
C ASN A 230 -10.35 6.55 22.34
N GLU A 231 -11.68 6.46 22.44
CA GLU A 231 -12.63 7.22 21.62
C GLU A 231 -12.47 8.75 21.76
N GLU A 232 -12.13 9.23 22.96
CA GLU A 232 -11.92 10.67 23.19
C GLU A 232 -10.65 11.16 22.48
N PHE A 233 -9.57 10.37 22.55
CA PHE A 233 -8.35 10.62 21.79
C PHE A 233 -8.62 10.62 20.29
N LEU A 234 -9.37 9.65 19.77
CA LEU A 234 -9.79 9.60 18.37
C LEU A 234 -10.50 10.87 17.94
N LYS A 235 -11.48 11.33 18.72
CA LYS A 235 -12.24 12.55 18.41
C LYS A 235 -11.34 13.78 18.38
N ASP A 236 -10.47 13.95 19.36
CA ASP A 236 -9.58 15.11 19.45
C ASP A 236 -8.49 15.09 18.37
N PHE A 237 -7.94 13.91 18.06
CA PHE A 237 -7.00 13.70 16.97
C PHE A 237 -7.64 14.00 15.61
N ALA A 238 -8.82 13.44 15.34
CA ALA A 238 -9.55 13.70 14.09
C ALA A 238 -9.91 15.19 13.94
N ASN A 239 -10.40 15.81 15.01
CA ASN A 239 -10.73 17.24 15.02
C ASN A 239 -9.49 18.11 14.78
N MET A 240 -8.34 17.76 15.39
CA MET A 240 -7.08 18.43 15.13
C MET A 240 -6.75 18.42 13.63
N ILE A 241 -6.72 17.24 13.01
CA ILE A 241 -6.39 17.06 11.59
C ILE A 241 -7.38 17.83 10.72
N LEU A 242 -8.69 17.67 10.94
CA LEU A 242 -9.74 18.31 10.15
C LEU A 242 -9.66 19.83 10.23
N VAL A 243 -9.55 20.40 11.43
CA VAL A 243 -9.44 21.86 11.59
C VAL A 243 -8.13 22.37 11.00
N SER A 244 -7.02 21.62 11.13
CA SER A 244 -5.75 22.01 10.50
C SER A 244 -5.83 21.98 8.99
N TYR A 245 -6.51 20.99 8.43
CA TYR A 245 -6.75 20.89 6.99
C TYR A 245 -7.63 22.04 6.49
N LEU A 246 -8.83 22.22 7.05
CA LEU A 246 -9.80 23.24 6.65
C LEU A 246 -9.28 24.66 6.83
N LYS A 247 -8.47 24.93 7.87
CA LYS A 247 -7.89 26.25 8.09
C LYS A 247 -6.86 26.62 7.03
N ASN A 248 -6.16 25.64 6.49
CA ASN A 248 -5.06 25.87 5.56
C ASN A 248 -5.47 25.63 4.10
N ILE A 249 -6.66 25.06 3.84
CA ILE A 249 -7.15 24.78 2.48
C ILE A 249 -7.43 26.08 1.71
N SER A 250 -6.40 26.64 1.08
CA SER A 250 -6.51 27.72 0.10
C SER A 250 -6.52 27.20 -1.34
N ILE A 251 -6.52 25.88 -1.53
CA ILE A 251 -6.18 25.21 -2.79
C ILE A 251 -7.41 24.51 -3.39
N VAL A 252 -8.35 25.28 -3.95
CA VAL A 252 -9.49 24.70 -4.68
C VAL A 252 -9.06 24.22 -6.07
N THR A 253 -8.20 24.96 -6.76
CA THR A 253 -7.81 24.70 -8.16
C THR A 253 -6.84 23.53 -8.37
N GLN A 254 -5.92 23.25 -7.44
CA GLN A 254 -5.00 22.11 -7.60
C GLN A 254 -5.65 20.79 -7.18
N LEU A 255 -6.68 20.83 -6.32
CA LEU A 255 -7.49 19.67 -5.98
C LEU A 255 -8.26 19.16 -7.19
N GLU A 256 -8.80 20.02 -8.05
CA GLU A 256 -9.47 19.57 -9.28
C GLU A 256 -8.52 18.82 -10.22
N THR A 257 -7.31 19.35 -10.42
CA THR A 257 -6.28 18.70 -11.25
C THR A 257 -5.85 17.36 -10.65
N PHE A 258 -5.67 17.31 -9.32
CA PHE A 258 -5.37 16.07 -8.59
C PHE A 258 -6.53 15.06 -8.62
N LEU A 259 -7.78 15.51 -8.54
CA LEU A 259 -8.96 14.64 -8.61
C LEU A 259 -9.16 14.08 -10.03
N ILE A 260 -8.87 14.87 -11.08
CA ILE A 260 -8.85 14.41 -12.47
C ILE A 260 -7.75 13.36 -12.67
N TYR A 261 -6.57 13.60 -12.10
CA TYR A 261 -5.47 12.63 -12.06
C TYR A 261 -5.85 11.35 -11.31
N LEU A 262 -6.39 11.44 -10.10
CA LEU A 262 -6.80 10.27 -9.31
C LEU A 262 -7.87 9.45 -10.03
N LYS A 263 -8.81 10.10 -10.73
CA LYS A 263 -9.84 9.43 -11.52
C LYS A 263 -9.25 8.64 -12.70
N SER A 264 -8.23 9.16 -13.40
CA SER A 264 -7.58 8.45 -14.53
C SER A 264 -6.65 7.31 -14.09
N VAL A 265 -6.27 7.30 -12.82
CA VAL A 265 -5.27 6.40 -12.23
C VAL A 265 -5.92 5.28 -11.40
N TYR A 266 -7.16 5.50 -10.93
CA TYR A 266 -8.03 4.48 -10.33
C TYR A 266 -8.28 3.27 -11.25
N GLU A 267 -8.53 3.51 -12.54
CA GLU A 267 -8.79 2.45 -13.52
C GLU A 267 -7.59 1.49 -13.70
N ASN A 268 -6.37 2.01 -13.52
CA ASN A 268 -5.12 1.26 -13.71
C ASN A 268 -4.50 0.80 -12.39
N LYS A 269 -5.16 1.04 -11.24
CA LYS A 269 -4.68 0.65 -9.90
C LYS A 269 -3.23 1.08 -9.65
N ILE A 270 -2.88 2.27 -10.09
CA ILE A 270 -1.62 2.94 -9.77
C ILE A 270 -1.98 4.12 -8.87
N ILE A 271 -1.07 4.66 -8.06
CA ILE A 271 -1.21 5.93 -7.35
C ILE A 271 0.19 6.54 -7.36
N LEU A 272 0.34 7.80 -7.77
CA LEU A 272 1.61 8.52 -7.66
C LEU A 272 1.45 9.55 -6.55
N ILE A 273 2.19 9.40 -5.46
CA ILE A 273 1.96 10.21 -4.26
C ILE A 273 2.48 11.64 -4.41
N ASP A 274 3.47 11.83 -5.28
CA ASP A 274 4.11 13.09 -5.64
C ASP A 274 3.61 13.62 -6.99
N ALA A 275 2.40 13.21 -7.40
CA ALA A 275 1.81 13.60 -8.68
C ALA A 275 1.82 15.12 -8.90
N VAL A 276 1.46 15.88 -7.87
CA VAL A 276 1.34 17.35 -7.90
C VAL A 276 2.68 18.07 -7.73
N ASN A 277 3.75 17.34 -7.40
CA ASN A 277 5.09 17.93 -7.36
C ASN A 277 5.49 18.39 -8.76
N VAL A 278 6.40 19.36 -8.85
CA VAL A 278 6.82 19.97 -10.11
C VAL A 278 8.31 19.82 -10.33
N MET A 279 8.70 19.76 -11.59
CA MET A 279 10.08 19.84 -12.06
C MET A 279 10.28 21.13 -12.82
N LYS A 280 11.38 21.83 -12.53
CA LYS A 280 11.79 23.00 -13.31
C LYS A 280 12.48 22.52 -14.58
N ILE A 281 11.90 22.82 -15.73
CA ILE A 281 12.42 22.45 -17.05
C ILE A 281 12.77 23.73 -17.80
N SER A 282 13.96 23.75 -18.40
CA SER A 282 14.44 24.87 -19.20
C SER A 282 14.29 24.62 -20.71
N THR A 283 14.64 25.64 -21.49
CA THR A 283 14.76 25.53 -22.95
C THR A 283 16.00 24.75 -23.40
N THR A 284 16.97 24.58 -22.50
CA THR A 284 18.14 23.75 -22.74
C THR A 284 17.83 22.28 -22.40
N PRO A 285 18.41 21.31 -23.13
CA PRO A 285 18.25 19.90 -22.78
C PRO A 285 18.75 19.59 -21.38
N MET A 286 17.90 18.99 -20.54
CA MET A 286 18.21 18.58 -19.17
C MET A 286 18.08 17.05 -19.05
N LYS A 287 19.00 16.42 -18.32
CA LYS A 287 18.93 14.97 -18.05
C LYS A 287 18.13 14.70 -16.78
N LEU A 288 17.11 13.87 -16.93
CA LEU A 288 16.43 13.21 -15.81
C LEU A 288 17.12 11.88 -15.54
N LYS A 289 17.61 11.73 -14.31
CA LYS A 289 18.00 10.45 -13.72
C LYS A 289 17.18 10.25 -12.46
N ALA A 290 16.37 9.20 -12.40
CA ALA A 290 15.45 9.02 -11.31
C ALA A 290 15.22 7.54 -10.97
N LYS A 291 14.69 7.30 -9.77
CA LYS A 291 14.18 6.01 -9.33
C LYS A 291 12.71 6.14 -9.01
N LEU A 292 11.92 5.21 -9.55
CA LEU A 292 10.53 5.04 -9.21
C LEU A 292 10.43 3.96 -8.14
N TYR A 293 10.17 4.39 -6.91
CA TYR A 293 9.91 3.48 -5.79
C TYR A 293 8.46 3.04 -5.81
N ILE A 294 8.22 1.79 -5.44
CA ILE A 294 6.92 1.14 -5.52
C ILE A 294 6.64 0.50 -4.15
N THR A 295 5.42 0.70 -3.65
CA THR A 295 4.84 -0.05 -2.54
C THR A 295 3.36 -0.35 -2.84
N ASP A 296 2.65 -0.92 -1.88
CA ASP A 296 1.22 -1.21 -1.95
C ASP A 296 0.58 -0.97 -0.58
N PHE A 297 -0.70 -1.27 -0.45
CA PHE A 297 -1.43 -1.12 0.81
C PHE A 297 -0.99 -2.10 1.92
N ALA A 298 -0.18 -3.12 1.60
CA ALA A 298 0.44 -4.00 2.60
C ALA A 298 1.82 -3.50 3.05
N TYR A 299 2.29 -2.38 2.49
CA TYR A 299 3.63 -1.83 2.68
C TYR A 299 4.74 -2.79 2.26
N ASN A 300 4.49 -3.59 1.20
CA ASN A 300 5.50 -4.46 0.65
C ASN A 300 6.62 -3.65 -0.02
N GLU A 301 7.85 -4.16 0.08
CA GLU A 301 8.99 -3.62 -0.66
C GLU A 301 9.06 -4.25 -2.06
N TYR A 302 9.22 -3.41 -3.06
CA TYR A 302 9.40 -3.81 -4.46
C TYR A 302 10.70 -3.24 -4.99
N LYS A 303 11.32 -3.94 -5.93
CA LYS A 303 12.52 -3.43 -6.61
C LYS A 303 12.17 -2.11 -7.31
N PRO A 304 12.89 -1.00 -7.01
CA PRO A 304 12.67 0.26 -7.70
C PRO A 304 12.97 0.13 -9.19
N ILE A 305 12.24 0.90 -10.00
CA ILE A 305 12.48 0.99 -11.43
C ILE A 305 13.42 2.18 -11.69
N GLU A 306 14.53 1.92 -12.37
CA GLU A 306 15.50 2.97 -12.73
C GLU A 306 15.08 3.65 -14.04
N LEU A 307 15.04 4.98 -14.02
CA LEU A 307 14.73 5.85 -15.15
C LEU A 307 16.02 6.59 -15.52
N ASP A 308 16.87 5.90 -16.29
CA ASP A 308 18.18 6.41 -16.68
C ASP A 308 18.15 7.09 -18.05
N ASN A 309 18.86 8.21 -18.15
CA ASN A 309 19.20 8.85 -19.43
C ASN A 309 18.02 9.38 -20.25
N ILE A 310 17.00 9.91 -19.58
CA ILE A 310 15.90 10.61 -20.26
C ILE A 310 16.29 12.07 -20.42
N THR A 311 16.38 12.56 -21.65
CA THR A 311 16.62 13.98 -21.92
C THR A 311 15.30 14.70 -22.08
N ILE A 312 15.05 15.72 -21.27
CA ILE A 312 13.83 16.53 -21.32
C ILE A 312 14.20 17.90 -21.90
N THR A 313 13.40 18.40 -22.84
CA THR A 313 13.60 19.72 -23.45
C THR A 313 12.25 20.40 -23.59
N SER A 314 12.20 21.70 -23.30
CA SER A 314 10.99 22.50 -23.45
C SER A 314 11.18 23.63 -24.46
N ASN A 315 10.11 24.09 -25.10
CA ASN A 315 10.13 25.32 -25.89
C ASN A 315 10.17 26.59 -25.00
N LYS A 316 9.88 26.46 -23.69
CA LYS A 316 9.83 27.55 -22.71
C LYS A 316 10.20 27.05 -21.31
N GLU A 317 10.77 27.91 -20.46
CA GLU A 317 10.94 27.59 -19.04
C GLU A 317 9.59 27.43 -18.34
N ILE A 318 9.40 26.31 -17.65
CA ILE A 318 8.15 25.99 -16.94
C ILE A 318 8.39 25.14 -15.69
N GLU A 319 7.41 25.16 -14.79
CA GLU A 319 7.23 24.15 -13.74
C GLU A 319 6.29 23.07 -14.26
N LEU A 320 6.82 21.88 -14.53
CA LEU A 320 6.05 20.75 -15.06
C LEU A 320 5.62 19.80 -13.93
N PRO A 321 4.32 19.60 -13.69
CA PRO A 321 3.83 18.57 -12.79
C PRO A 321 4.37 17.18 -13.13
N VAL A 322 4.82 16.43 -12.13
CA VAL A 322 5.45 15.12 -12.29
C VAL A 322 4.52 14.14 -13.00
N TYR A 323 3.22 14.15 -12.65
CA TYR A 323 2.25 13.23 -13.26
C TYR A 323 2.14 13.36 -14.79
N LEU A 324 2.43 14.55 -15.35
CA LEU A 324 2.32 14.77 -16.79
C LEU A 324 3.42 14.06 -17.58
N LEU A 325 4.55 13.70 -16.95
CA LEU A 325 5.59 12.87 -17.58
C LEU A 325 5.12 11.46 -17.87
N PHE A 326 4.09 10.99 -17.20
CA PHE A 326 3.65 9.61 -17.25
C PHE A 326 2.41 9.45 -18.10
N ASP A 327 2.33 8.31 -18.77
CA ASP A 327 1.13 7.81 -19.42
C ASP A 327 0.68 6.54 -18.70
N PHE A 328 -0.47 6.65 -18.03
CA PHE A 328 -1.11 5.55 -17.29
C PHE A 328 -2.24 4.90 -18.07
N THR A 329 -2.60 5.42 -19.26
CA THR A 329 -3.82 4.99 -19.99
C THR A 329 -3.66 3.67 -20.74
N ILE A 330 -2.50 3.01 -20.60
CA ILE A 330 -2.17 1.79 -21.31
C ILE A 330 -2.76 0.61 -20.57
N THR A 331 -3.75 0.01 -21.19
CA THR A 331 -4.25 -1.31 -20.81
C THR A 331 -3.47 -2.36 -21.61
N ASP A 332 -3.06 -3.44 -20.95
CA ASP A 332 -2.46 -4.60 -21.62
C ASP A 332 -3.59 -5.28 -22.40
N ARG A 333 -3.90 -4.77 -23.60
CA ARG A 333 -4.73 -5.50 -24.56
C ARG A 333 -3.84 -6.59 -25.12
N GLY A 334 -3.72 -7.68 -24.38
CA GLY A 334 -3.16 -8.92 -24.87
C GLY A 334 -3.77 -9.25 -26.23
N GLY A 335 -2.90 -9.44 -27.23
CA GLY A 335 -3.28 -9.72 -28.60
C GLY A 335 -4.13 -10.98 -28.70
N GLY A 336 -5.43 -10.80 -28.87
CA GLY A 336 -6.30 -11.76 -29.53
C GLY A 336 -6.27 -11.52 -31.04
N ASN A 337 -5.15 -11.83 -31.68
CA ASN A 337 -5.13 -12.10 -33.12
C ASN A 337 -4.77 -13.56 -33.30
N GLY A 338 -5.78 -14.36 -33.61
CA GLY A 338 -5.68 -15.77 -33.93
C GLY A 338 -7.00 -16.20 -34.55
N SER A 339 -7.16 -15.80 -35.82
CA SER A 339 -7.90 -16.47 -36.91
C SER A 339 -9.10 -17.34 -36.57
#